data_AF-A0A2V9Y5L3-F1
#
_entry.id   AF-A0A2V9Y5L3-F1
#
_cell.length_a   1.000
_cell.length_b   1.000
_cell.length_c   1.000
_cell.angle_alpha   90.00
_cell.angle_beta   90.00
_cell.angle_gamma   90.00
#
_symmetry.space_group_name_H-M   'P 1'
#
loop_
_entity.id
_entity.type
_entity.pdbx_description
1 polymer ?
#
loop_
_entity_poly.entity_id
_entity_poly.type
_entity_poly.pdbx_seq_one_letter_code
_entity_poly.pdbx_strand_id
1 'polypeptide(L)'
;MPILEKTEMIVNAAGRSVPETVNGRPQAAYMGVGKYQPFGRKAAPPICSTADYPANGDKRVADLETALRKCGLRDGMVISSHHHLRDGDR
;
A
#
# COMPACT_ATOMS: atom_id res chain seq x y z
N MET A 1 -34.10 7.93 14.33
CA MET A 1 -32.96 7.13 13.83
C MET A 1 -33.36 6.64 12.44
N PRO A 2 -32.72 7.08 11.36
CA PRO A 2 -33.04 6.53 10.05
C PRO A 2 -32.74 5.03 10.08
N ILE A 3 -33.80 4.28 9.79
CA ILE A 3 -33.83 2.86 9.49
C ILE A 3 -32.58 2.52 8.67
N LEU A 4 -31.73 1.60 9.14
CA LEU A 4 -30.61 1.08 8.36
C LEU A 4 -31.19 0.58 7.03
N GLU A 5 -30.89 1.29 5.94
CA GLU A 5 -31.15 0.79 4.60
C GLU A 5 -30.52 -0.59 4.49
N LYS A 6 -31.30 -1.54 3.98
CA LYS A 6 -30.89 -2.92 3.77
C LYS A 6 -29.65 -2.90 2.88
N THR A 7 -28.49 -3.09 3.49
CA THR A 7 -27.21 -3.10 2.76
C THR A 7 -27.09 -4.41 2.00
N GLU A 8 -26.71 -4.33 0.72
CA GLU A 8 -26.43 -5.52 -0.08
C GLU A 8 -25.21 -6.27 0.45
N MET A 9 -25.31 -7.59 0.46
CA MET A 9 -24.26 -8.47 0.97
C MET A 9 -23.58 -9.15 -0.21
N ILE A 10 -22.24 -9.12 -0.24
CA ILE A 10 -21.42 -9.73 -1.28
C ILE A 10 -20.49 -10.77 -0.69
N VAL A 11 -20.21 -11.85 -1.44
CA VAL A 11 -19.25 -12.88 -1.01
C VAL A 11 -17.86 -12.47 -1.47
N ASN A 12 -16.94 -12.28 -0.53
CA ASN A 12 -15.56 -11.91 -0.84
C ASN A 12 -14.70 -13.13 -1.22
N ALA A 13 -13.43 -12.91 -1.60
CA ALA A 13 -12.51 -13.97 -2.02
C ALA A 13 -12.15 -14.99 -0.92
N ALA A 14 -12.48 -14.70 0.35
CA ALA A 14 -12.37 -15.64 1.46
C ALA A 14 -13.67 -16.45 1.71
N GLY A 15 -14.66 -16.33 0.82
CA GLY A 15 -15.96 -17.01 0.94
C GLY A 15 -16.88 -16.40 2.01
N ARG A 16 -16.60 -15.19 2.50
CA ARG A 16 -17.36 -14.55 3.57
C ARG A 16 -18.35 -13.55 2.99
N SER A 17 -19.58 -13.58 3.50
CA SER A 17 -20.60 -12.57 3.23
C SER A 17 -20.25 -11.27 3.97
N VAL A 18 -20.04 -10.18 3.23
CA VAL A 18 -19.67 -8.87 3.76
C VAL A 18 -20.60 -7.79 3.20
N PRO A 19 -20.94 -6.75 3.98
CA PRO A 19 -21.76 -5.65 3.49
C PRO A 19 -21.01 -4.82 2.47
N GLU A 20 -21.69 -4.40 1.41
CA GLU A 20 -21.14 -3.47 0.41
C GLU A 20 -20.91 -2.06 1.00
N THR A 21 -21.75 -1.65 1.97
CA THR A 21 -21.69 -0.34 2.61
C THR A 21 -21.68 -0.45 4.13
N VAL A 22 -20.81 0.30 4.81
CA VAL A 22 -20.78 0.36 6.27
C VAL A 22 -20.73 1.83 6.69
N ASN A 23 -21.64 2.24 7.58
CA ASN A 23 -21.77 3.63 8.05
C ASN A 23 -21.91 4.65 6.88
N GLY A 24 -22.68 4.29 5.86
CA GLY A 24 -22.89 5.13 4.67
C GLY A 24 -21.67 5.26 3.75
N ARG A 25 -20.64 4.41 3.92
CA ARG A 25 -19.44 4.41 3.07
C ARG A 25 -19.28 3.08 2.34
N PRO A 26 -19.08 3.09 1.01
CA PRO A 26 -18.81 1.87 0.26
C PRO A 26 -17.51 1.23 0.73
N GLN A 27 -17.48 -0.09 0.78
CA GLN A 27 -16.35 -0.90 1.21
C GLN A 27 -15.80 -1.70 0.04
N ALA A 28 -14.47 -1.82 -0.04
CA ALA A 28 -13.85 -2.77 -0.95
C ALA A 28 -13.84 -4.16 -0.29
N ALA A 29 -14.62 -5.11 -0.82
CA ALA A 29 -14.53 -6.49 -0.38
C ALA A 29 -13.12 -7.06 -0.62
N TYR A 30 -12.68 -7.95 0.28
CA TYR A 30 -11.40 -8.62 0.12
C TYR A 30 -11.35 -9.40 -1.20
N MET A 31 -10.43 -9.01 -2.09
CA MET A 31 -10.29 -9.57 -3.44
C MET A 31 -9.31 -10.75 -3.52
N GLY A 32 -8.64 -11.08 -2.41
CA GLY A 32 -7.53 -12.05 -2.40
C GLY A 32 -6.17 -11.37 -2.23
N VAL A 33 -5.16 -12.17 -1.89
CA VAL A 33 -3.80 -11.68 -1.63
C VAL A 33 -3.24 -11.01 -2.88
N GLY A 34 -2.79 -9.75 -2.75
CA GLY A 34 -2.17 -8.99 -3.84
C GLY A 34 -3.12 -8.58 -4.98
N LYS A 35 -4.44 -8.73 -4.82
CA LYS A 35 -5.41 -8.39 -5.86
C LYS A 35 -5.92 -6.96 -5.80
N TYR A 36 -5.94 -6.36 -4.62
CA TYR A 36 -6.32 -4.96 -4.46
C TYR A 36 -5.10 -4.07 -4.66
N GLN A 37 -5.18 -3.13 -5.59
CA GLN A 37 -4.17 -2.09 -5.77
C GLN A 37 -4.63 -0.82 -5.04
N PRO A 38 -4.04 -0.49 -3.87
CA PRO A 38 -4.35 0.76 -3.20
C PRO A 38 -3.86 1.94 -4.03
N PHE A 39 -4.59 3.05 -3.95
CA PHE A 39 -4.21 4.31 -4.59
C PHE A 39 -4.31 5.46 -3.58
N GLY A 40 -3.74 6.61 -3.94
CA GLY A 40 -3.75 7.81 -3.11
C GLY A 40 -2.55 7.93 -2.18
N ARG A 41 -2.70 8.78 -1.16
CA ARG A 41 -1.66 9.14 -0.19
C ARG A 41 -2.26 9.12 1.22
N LYS A 42 -1.44 8.84 2.22
CA LYS A 42 -1.84 8.99 3.64
C LYS A 42 -1.52 10.41 4.11
N ALA A 43 -0.27 10.70 4.44
CA ALA A 43 0.22 12.05 4.71
C ALA A 43 1.26 12.49 3.64
N ALA A 44 2.14 11.56 3.25
CA ALA A 44 3.03 11.58 2.10
C ALA A 44 3.57 10.13 1.90
N PRO A 45 4.52 9.92 0.99
CA PRO A 45 4.39 9.45 -0.42
C PRO A 45 3.11 8.66 -0.80
N PRO A 46 2.96 8.24 -2.08
CA PRO A 46 1.90 7.31 -2.51
C PRO A 46 1.88 6.03 -1.68
N ILE A 47 0.71 5.42 -1.56
CA ILE A 47 0.57 4.11 -0.89
C ILE A 47 1.19 3.03 -1.78
N CYS A 48 2.21 2.32 -1.26
CA CYS A 48 2.82 1.18 -1.95
C CYS A 48 2.03 -0.10 -1.69
N SER A 49 1.96 -1.00 -2.69
CA SER A 49 1.38 -2.33 -2.55
C SER A 49 2.45 -3.40 -2.42
N THR A 50 2.19 -4.47 -1.67
CA THR A 50 3.06 -5.66 -1.72
C THR A 50 2.99 -6.37 -3.07
N ALA A 51 1.91 -6.16 -3.83
CA ALA A 51 1.76 -6.65 -5.20
C ALA A 51 2.78 -6.05 -6.18
N ASP A 52 3.39 -4.90 -5.85
CA ASP A 52 4.40 -4.23 -6.68
C ASP A 52 5.79 -4.88 -6.54
N TYR A 53 5.94 -5.88 -5.67
CA TYR A 53 7.21 -6.51 -5.32
C TYR A 53 7.18 -8.03 -5.53
N PRO A 54 8.34 -8.71 -5.57
CA PRO A 54 8.41 -10.15 -5.75
C PRO A 54 7.58 -10.93 -4.73
N ALA A 55 6.91 -11.99 -5.19
CA ALA A 55 6.04 -12.82 -4.34
C ALA A 55 6.79 -13.51 -3.19
N ASN A 56 8.09 -13.73 -3.34
CA ASN A 56 8.95 -14.28 -2.29
C ASN A 56 9.38 -13.24 -1.25
N GLY A 57 9.00 -11.96 -1.41
CA GLY A 57 9.31 -10.88 -0.48
C GLY A 57 10.75 -10.38 -0.53
N ASP A 58 11.61 -10.93 -1.39
CA ASP A 58 13.00 -10.48 -1.50
C ASP A 58 13.07 -9.14 -2.24
N LYS A 59 13.37 -8.08 -1.49
CA LYS A 59 13.52 -6.71 -2.00
C LYS A 59 14.97 -6.26 -2.15
N ARG A 60 15.93 -7.18 -1.96
CA ARG A 60 17.35 -6.86 -2.13
C ARG A 60 17.65 -6.53 -3.59
N VAL A 61 18.65 -5.68 -3.77
CA VAL A 61 19.21 -5.30 -5.07
C VAL A 61 20.73 -5.33 -4.98
N ALA A 62 21.40 -5.36 -6.13
CA ALA A 62 22.84 -5.55 -6.19
C ALA A 62 23.65 -4.38 -5.60
N ASP A 63 23.14 -3.16 -5.73
CA ASP A 63 23.85 -1.93 -5.37
C ASP A 63 22.89 -0.75 -5.13
N LEU A 64 23.45 0.35 -4.61
CA LEU A 64 22.71 1.58 -4.32
C LEU A 64 22.16 2.26 -5.57
N GLU A 65 22.89 2.23 -6.69
CA GLU A 65 22.42 2.85 -7.93
C GLU A 65 21.14 2.17 -8.43
N THR A 66 21.13 0.85 -8.45
CA THR A 66 19.97 0.02 -8.81
C THR A 66 18.79 0.33 -7.89
N ALA A 67 19.03 0.51 -6.59
CA ALA A 67 18.00 0.87 -5.63
C ALA A 67 17.38 2.23 -5.98
N LEU A 68 18.20 3.27 -6.17
CA LEU A 68 17.73 4.63 -6.46
C LEU A 68 16.98 4.72 -7.79
N ARG A 69 17.44 4.01 -8.82
CA ARG A 69 16.74 3.91 -10.11
C ARG A 69 15.37 3.25 -9.96
N LYS A 70 15.26 2.13 -9.23
CA LYS A 70 13.99 1.45 -8.97
C LYS A 70 13.03 2.26 -8.10
N CYS A 71 13.55 3.11 -7.20
CA CYS A 71 12.74 4.06 -6.44
C CYS A 71 12.14 5.18 -7.30
N GLY A 72 12.56 5.32 -8.56
CA GLY A 72 12.02 6.32 -9.48
C GLY A 72 12.40 7.74 -9.10
N LEU A 73 13.57 7.93 -8.47
CA LEU A 73 14.11 9.24 -8.10
C LEU A 73 14.30 10.12 -9.34
N ARG A 74 13.97 11.41 -9.22
CA ARG A 74 14.05 12.40 -10.30
C ARG A 74 14.56 13.74 -9.77
N ASP A 75 15.03 14.58 -10.67
CA ASP A 75 15.45 15.95 -10.36
C ASP A 75 14.33 16.70 -9.61
N GLY A 76 14.74 17.41 -8.55
CA GLY A 76 13.83 18.15 -7.66
C GLY A 76 13.19 17.31 -6.54
N MET A 77 13.44 15.99 -6.46
CA MET A 77 13.04 15.18 -5.32
C MET A 77 13.97 15.34 -4.11
N VAL A 78 13.44 15.11 -2.91
CA VAL A 78 14.17 15.21 -1.64
C VAL A 78 14.47 13.81 -1.10
N ILE A 79 15.72 13.61 -0.67
CA ILE A 79 16.17 12.42 0.05
C ILE A 79 16.45 12.82 1.50
N SER A 80 16.15 11.93 2.44
CA SER A 80 16.54 12.08 3.84
C SER A 80 17.49 10.97 4.27
N SER A 81 18.34 11.28 5.25
CA SER A 81 19.18 10.33 5.97
C SER A 81 18.93 10.46 7.47
N HIS A 82 19.40 9.47 8.23
CA HIS A 82 19.39 9.49 9.68
C HIS A 82 20.85 9.49 10.15
N HIS A 83 21.20 10.30 11.14
CA HIS A 83 22.56 10.44 11.64
C HIS A 83 22.82 9.58 12.90
N HIS A 84 22.23 8.39 12.97
CA HIS A 84 22.34 7.54 14.15
C HIS A 84 23.77 7.04 14.39
N LEU A 85 24.61 6.97 13.35
CA LEU A 85 25.99 6.50 13.48
C LEU A 85 26.98 7.61 13.82
N ARG A 86 26.53 8.87 13.98
CA ARG A 86 27.40 10.02 14.24
C ARG A 86 28.51 10.11 13.18
N ASP A 87 29.77 10.25 13.60
CA ASP A 87 30.93 10.31 12.71
C ASP A 87 31.26 8.99 12.00
N GLY A 88 30.46 7.94 12.21
CA GLY A 88 30.55 6.65 11.53
C GLY A 88 29.86 6.60 10.17
N ASP A 89 29.03 7.60 9.82
CA ASP A 89 28.48 7.77 8.48
C ASP A 89 29.62 8.24 7.54
N ARG A 90 30.19 7.32 6.75
CA ARG A 90 31.28 7.61 5.78
C ARG A 90 30.94 7.09 4.39
#